data_AF-A0A355WLE3-F1
#
_entry.id   AF-A0A355WLE3-F1
#
_cell.length_a   1.000
_cell.length_b   1.000
_cell.length_c   1.000
_cell.angle_alpha   90.00
_cell.angle_beta   90.00
_cell.angle_gamma   90.00
#
_symmetry.space_group_name_H-M   'P 1'
#
loop_
_entity.id
_entity.type
_entity.pdbx_description
1 polymer ?
#
loop_
_entity_poly.entity_id
_entity_poly.type
_entity_poly.pdbx_seq_one_letter_code
_entity_poly.pdbx_strand_id
1 'polypeptide(L)'
;MQPSFFIPHGGGPCFFMEWTPPDTWKGMEAFLAGFLDTLEERPKAILLLTAHWEAGEITLSTNPAPELLFDYYGFPPHTYQLTWPAPGAPDLARRAA
;
A
#
# COMPACT_ATOMS: atom_id res chain seq x y z
N MET A 1 -5.60 -21.57 7.38
CA MET A 1 -4.54 -20.56 7.57
C MET A 1 -4.55 -19.68 6.34
N GLN A 2 -4.46 -18.36 6.51
CA GLN A 2 -4.33 -17.45 5.37
C GLN A 2 -2.86 -17.43 4.90
N PRO A 3 -2.57 -17.45 3.60
CA PRO A 3 -1.20 -17.40 3.07
C PRO A 3 -0.52 -16.04 3.32
N SER A 4 0.81 -16.05 3.43
CA SER A 4 1.66 -14.85 3.43
C SER A 4 2.22 -14.62 2.03
N PHE A 5 2.21 -13.37 1.58
CA PHE A 5 2.67 -12.99 0.24
C PHE A 5 3.71 -11.89 0.29
N PHE A 6 4.64 -11.92 -0.67
CA PHE A 6 5.53 -10.81 -1.00
C PHE A 6 4.96 -10.13 -2.24
N ILE A 7 4.46 -8.90 -2.08
CA ILE A 7 3.75 -8.18 -3.14
C ILE A 7 4.62 -6.99 -3.60
N PRO A 8 4.93 -6.85 -4.89
CA PRO A 8 5.60 -5.64 -5.39
C PRO A 8 4.68 -4.43 -5.27
N HIS A 9 5.18 -3.31 -4.74
CA HIS A 9 4.38 -2.08 -4.56
C HIS A 9 4.65 -1.00 -5.62
N GLY A 10 5.50 -1.29 -6.62
CA GLY A 10 5.93 -0.33 -7.64
C GLY A 10 6.88 0.75 -7.12
N GLY A 11 7.27 1.67 -7.98
CA GLY A 11 8.10 2.82 -7.61
C GLY A 11 7.25 4.08 -7.47
N GLY A 12 7.38 4.83 -6.37
CA GLY A 12 6.75 6.15 -6.19
C GLY A 12 5.33 6.27 -6.77
N PRO A 13 5.00 7.37 -7.46
CA PRO A 13 3.69 7.56 -8.07
C PRO A 13 3.54 6.90 -9.45
N CYS A 14 4.17 5.73 -9.69
CA CYS A 14 4.29 5.12 -11.01
C CYS A 14 2.97 4.99 -11.80
N PHE A 15 1.86 4.68 -11.16
CA PHE A 15 0.55 4.53 -11.81
C PHE A 15 -0.12 5.86 -12.20
N PHE A 16 0.42 6.99 -11.72
CA PHE A 16 -0.14 8.34 -11.90
C PHE A 16 0.79 9.24 -12.72
N MET A 17 1.68 8.62 -13.49
CA MET A 17 2.73 9.29 -14.26
C MET A 17 2.59 8.95 -15.74
N GLU A 18 3.05 9.86 -16.59
CA GLU A 18 3.19 9.62 -18.03
C GLU A 18 4.56 8.99 -18.29
N TRP A 19 4.58 7.84 -18.96
CA TRP A 19 5.80 7.08 -19.25
C TRP A 19 6.00 6.89 -20.75
N THR A 20 7.27 6.67 -21.12
CA THR A 20 7.64 6.22 -22.46
C THR A 20 8.47 4.94 -22.31
N PRO A 21 7.95 3.77 -22.71
CA PRO A 21 6.65 3.56 -23.35
C PRO A 21 5.46 3.74 -22.37
N PRO A 22 4.26 4.08 -22.87
CA PRO A 22 3.10 4.41 -22.02
C PRO A 22 2.51 3.22 -21.26
N ASP A 23 2.93 2.00 -21.58
CA ASP A 23 2.49 0.76 -20.94
C ASP A 23 3.48 0.23 -19.88
N THR A 24 4.54 0.99 -19.55
CA THR A 24 5.62 0.60 -18.63
C THR A 24 5.13 -0.09 -17.36
N TRP A 25 4.02 0.37 -16.75
CA TRP A 25 3.50 -0.16 -15.49
C TRP A 25 2.21 -0.99 -15.61
N LYS A 26 1.66 -1.16 -16.82
CA LYS A 26 0.36 -1.83 -17.02
C LYS A 26 0.33 -3.28 -16.53
N GLY A 27 1.44 -4.01 -16.69
CA GLY A 27 1.53 -5.39 -16.20
C GLY A 27 1.45 -5.48 -14.67
N MET A 28 2.08 -4.54 -13.96
CA MET A 28 2.05 -4.49 -12.50
C MET A 28 0.69 -4.01 -11.99
N GLU A 29 0.10 -3.00 -12.65
CA GLU A 29 -1.27 -2.55 -12.38
C GLU A 29 -2.25 -3.72 -12.49
N ALA A 30 -2.20 -4.48 -13.59
CA ALA A 30 -3.05 -5.64 -13.80
C ALA A 30 -2.86 -6.72 -12.72
N PHE A 31 -1.61 -6.99 -12.33
CA PHE A 31 -1.32 -7.93 -11.24
C PHE A 31 -1.92 -7.47 -9.90
N LEU A 32 -1.70 -6.21 -9.51
CA LEU A 32 -2.19 -5.67 -8.24
C LEU A 32 -3.71 -5.58 -8.19
N ALA A 33 -4.34 -5.13 -9.28
CA ALA A 33 -5.79 -5.04 -9.39
C ALA A 33 -6.47 -6.42 -9.35
N GLY A 34 -5.84 -7.43 -9.96
CA GLY A 34 -6.34 -8.81 -9.98
C GLY A 34 -5.92 -9.66 -8.78
N PHE A 35 -5.05 -9.16 -7.89
CA PHE A 35 -4.45 -9.99 -6.83
C PHE A 35 -5.49 -10.61 -5.90
N LEU A 36 -6.53 -9.87 -5.53
CA LEU A 36 -7.58 -10.38 -4.63
C LEU A 36 -8.34 -11.57 -5.21
N ASP A 37 -8.46 -11.67 -6.55
CA ASP A 37 -9.13 -12.78 -7.22
C ASP A 37 -8.31 -14.08 -7.18
N THR A 38 -7.03 -13.99 -6.79
CA THR A 38 -6.15 -15.15 -6.61
C THR A 38 -6.28 -15.81 -5.23
N LEU A 39 -7.01 -15.17 -4.31
CA LEU A 39 -7.19 -15.65 -2.94
C LEU A 39 -8.43 -16.55 -2.84
N GLU A 40 -8.34 -17.65 -2.08
CA GLU A 40 -9.47 -18.57 -1.86
C GLU A 40 -10.66 -17.88 -1.17
N GLU A 41 -10.38 -16.93 -0.28
CA GLU A 41 -11.39 -16.11 0.39
C GLU A 41 -10.89 -14.66 0.58
N ARG A 42 -11.82 -13.71 0.63
CA ARG A 42 -11.50 -12.30 0.85
C ARG A 42 -10.99 -12.08 2.28
N PRO A 43 -9.80 -11.47 2.47
CA PRO A 43 -9.30 -11.17 3.81
C PRO A 43 -10.22 -10.21 4.57
N LYS A 44 -10.41 -10.47 5.86
CA LYS A 44 -11.15 -9.57 6.77
C LYS A 44 -10.31 -8.38 7.23
N ALA A 45 -8.98 -8.49 7.12
CA ALA A 45 -8.01 -7.45 7.42
C ALA A 45 -6.69 -7.74 6.70
N ILE A 46 -5.86 -6.72 6.54
CA ILE A 46 -4.49 -6.82 6.00
C ILE A 46 -3.54 -6.31 7.08
N LEU A 47 -2.56 -7.15 7.46
CA LEU A 47 -1.41 -6.72 8.25
C LEU A 47 -0.25 -6.48 7.29
N LEU A 48 0.19 -5.23 7.18
CA LEU A 48 1.28 -4.82 6.30
C LEU A 48 2.54 -4.54 7.12
N LEU A 49 3.65 -5.19 6.75
CA LEU A 49 4.98 -4.86 7.24
C LEU A 49 5.68 -4.07 6.13
N THR A 50 6.13 -2.85 6.43
CA THR A 50 6.73 -1.96 5.44
C THR A 50 8.16 -1.59 5.82
N ALA A 51 9.03 -1.47 4.81
CA ALA A 51 10.39 -0.98 4.96
C ALA A 51 10.47 0.56 5.05
N HIS A 52 9.35 1.25 4.78
CA HIS A 52 9.29 2.71 4.73
C HIS A 52 9.04 3.37 6.09
N TRP A 53 8.86 2.57 7.15
CA TRP A 53 8.71 3.07 8.51
C TRP A 53 9.79 2.46 9.39
N GLU A 54 10.82 3.26 9.65
CA GLU A 54 11.91 2.90 10.57
C GLU A 54 11.64 3.44 11.97
N ALA A 55 11.85 2.58 12.98
CA ALA A 55 11.73 2.92 14.39
C ALA A 55 12.76 2.12 15.20
N GLY A 56 13.13 2.61 16.38
CA GLY A 56 14.08 1.93 17.27
C GLY A 56 13.53 0.64 17.90
N GLU A 57 12.22 0.42 17.80
CA GLU A 57 11.49 -0.75 18.25
C GLU A 57 10.34 -1.07 17.28
N ILE A 58 9.70 -2.22 17.43
CA ILE A 58 8.54 -2.58 16.61
C ILE A 58 7.39 -1.64 16.95
N THR A 59 6.95 -0.85 15.98
CA THR A 59 5.81 0.07 16.11
C THR A 59 4.63 -0.38 15.26
N LEU A 60 3.42 -0.12 15.75
CA LEU A 60 2.17 -0.46 15.06
C LEU A 60 1.29 0.78 14.91
N SER A 61 0.77 1.02 13.70
CA SER A 61 -0.21 2.09 13.47
C SER A 61 -1.57 1.69 14.04
N THR A 62 -2.17 2.58 14.84
CA THR A 62 -3.49 2.42 15.44
C THR A 62 -4.49 3.50 15.01
N ASN A 63 -4.11 4.37 14.07
CA ASN A 63 -4.96 5.48 13.62
C ASN A 63 -6.20 4.91 12.88
N PRO A 64 -7.45 5.27 13.27
CA PRO A 64 -8.66 4.83 12.57
C PRO A 64 -8.85 5.42 11.16
N ALA A 65 -8.18 6.53 10.86
CA ALA A 65 -8.23 7.21 9.57
C ALA A 65 -6.83 7.81 9.28
N PRO A 66 -5.83 6.96 8.92
CA PRO A 66 -4.49 7.44 8.60
C PRO A 66 -4.51 8.35 7.37
N GLU A 67 -3.74 9.43 7.43
CA GLU A 67 -3.44 10.26 6.27
C GLU A 67 -2.47 9.54 5.33
N LEU A 68 -2.48 9.93 4.05
CA LEU A 68 -1.50 9.45 3.09
C LEU A 68 -0.17 10.20 3.31
N LEU A 69 0.90 9.46 3.61
CA LEU A 69 2.24 10.01 3.73
C LEU A 69 2.99 9.81 2.41
N PHE A 70 3.60 10.88 1.90
CA PHE A 70 4.42 10.85 0.70
C PHE A 70 5.90 10.86 1.09
N ASP A 71 6.51 9.69 1.05
CA ASP A 71 7.92 9.45 1.41
C ASP A 71 8.84 9.39 0.17
N TYR A 72 8.41 10.04 -0.92
CA TYR A 72 9.16 10.17 -2.17
C TYR A 72 9.18 11.62 -2.66
N TYR A 73 10.19 11.99 -3.45
CA TYR A 73 10.45 13.38 -3.84
C TYR A 73 10.81 13.49 -5.33
N GLY A 74 10.70 14.70 -5.88
CA GLY A 74 11.13 15.01 -7.25
C GLY A 74 10.13 14.66 -8.36
N PHE A 75 8.88 14.35 -8.00
CA PHE A 75 7.81 14.03 -8.95
C PHE A 75 6.91 15.25 -9.25
N PRO A 76 6.08 15.21 -10.30
CA PRO A 76 5.14 16.28 -10.63
C PRO A 76 4.17 16.60 -9.49
N PRO A 77 3.72 17.87 -9.35
CA PRO A 77 2.88 18.29 -8.22
C PRO A 77 1.58 17.49 -8.03
N HIS A 78 0.96 17.00 -9.12
CA HIS A 78 -0.30 16.27 -9.02
C HIS A 78 -0.16 14.93 -8.29
N THR A 79 1.04 14.34 -8.24
CA THR A 79 1.26 13.07 -7.53
C THR A 79 1.19 13.22 -6.00
N TYR A 80 1.38 14.45 -5.50
CA TYR A 80 1.26 14.78 -4.07
C TYR A 80 -0.15 15.23 -3.67
N GLN A 81 -1.08 15.25 -4.62
CA GLN A 81 -2.50 15.57 -4.40
C GLN A 81 -3.38 14.32 -4.34
N LEU A 82 -2.77 13.14 -4.44
CA LEU A 82 -3.48 11.88 -4.33
C LEU A 82 -4.07 11.74 -2.93
N THR A 83 -5.30 11.23 -2.86
CA THR A 83 -5.98 10.98 -1.59
C THR A 83 -6.44 9.54 -1.55
N TRP A 84 -6.18 8.87 -0.43
CA TRP A 84 -6.66 7.51 -0.17
C TRP A 84 -7.18 7.43 1.27
N PRO A 85 -8.51 7.53 1.49
CA PRO A 85 -9.10 7.48 2.82
C PRO A 85 -9.21 6.03 3.31
N ALA A 86 -8.06 5.36 3.48
CA ALA A 86 -8.01 3.99 3.95
C ALA A 86 -8.58 3.90 5.38
N PRO A 87 -9.51 2.98 5.68
CA PRO A 87 -9.95 2.77 7.04
C PRO A 87 -8.84 2.08 7.84
N GLY A 88 -8.53 2.64 9.02
CA GLY A 88 -7.73 1.95 10.02
C GLY A 88 -8.53 0.89 10.78
N ALA A 89 -7.83 0.01 11.51
CA ALA A 89 -8.44 -1.05 12.30
C ALA A 89 -7.91 -1.05 13.76
N PRO A 90 -8.21 -0.01 14.56
CA PRO A 90 -7.62 0.18 15.89
C PRO A 90 -7.89 -0.97 16.87
N ASP A 91 -9.07 -1.58 16.82
CA ASP A 91 -9.39 -2.75 17.65
C ASP A 91 -8.55 -3.98 17.28
N LEU A 92 -8.29 -4.18 15.99
CA LEU A 92 -7.43 -5.26 15.54
C LEU A 92 -5.98 -4.97 15.91
N ALA A 93 -5.52 -3.74 15.70
CA ALA A 93 -4.17 -3.32 16.05
C ALA A 93 -3.88 -3.53 17.54
N ARG A 94 -4.81 -3.15 18.43
CA ARG A 94 -4.69 -3.40 19.88
C ARG A 94 -4.59 -4.86 20.29
N ARG A 95 -5.14 -5.79 19.50
CA ARG A 95 -5.02 -7.24 19.77
C ARG A 95 -3.72 -7.83 19.24
N ALA A 96 -3.04 -7.12 18.33
CA ALA A 96 -1.79 -7.56 17.72
C ALA A 96 -0.54 -6.97 18.40
N ALA A 97 -0.70 -5.91 19.19
CA ALA A 97 0.32 -5.33 20.06
C ALA A 97 0.56 -6.21 21.30
#